data_AF-A0A7K3SCD4-F1
#
_entry.id   AF-A0A7K3SCD4-F1
#
_cell.length_a   1.000
_cell.length_b   1.000
_cell.length_c   1.000
_cell.angle_alpha   90.00
_cell.angle_beta   90.00
_cell.angle_gamma   90.00
#
_symmetry.space_group_name_H-M   'P 1'
#
loop_
_entity.id
_entity.type
_entity.pdbx_description
1 polymer ?
#
loop_
_entity_poly.entity_id
_entity_poly.type
_entity_poly.pdbx_seq_one_letter_code
_entity_poly.pdbx_strand_id
1 'polypeptide(L)'
;MDDYAGRVLADRYRLPLPPSDGYELAETRAFDTYSGQEVLVRQVPLPEIVDAEVLDADGRAPVSGRGGGRAVRRSTDPAVRRAIEAAQ
;
A
#
# COMPACT_ATOMS: atom_id res chain seq x y z
N MET A 1 7.58 14.03 27.60
CA MET A 1 8.47 13.95 26.39
C MET A 1 8.89 12.51 26.19
N ASP A 2 9.26 11.82 27.28
CA ASP A 2 9.53 10.37 27.30
C ASP A 2 8.32 9.52 26.82
N ASP A 3 7.10 10.08 26.92
CA ASP A 3 5.86 9.46 26.44
C ASP A 3 5.83 9.17 24.93
N TYR A 4 6.72 9.80 24.16
CA TYR A 4 6.85 9.64 22.70
C TYR A 4 8.16 8.95 22.28
N ALA A 5 8.79 8.18 23.18
CA ALA A 5 10.08 7.52 22.93
C ALA A 5 9.96 6.17 22.19
N GLY A 6 8.77 5.75 21.74
CA GLY A 6 8.53 4.42 21.22
C GLY A 6 9.05 4.19 19.79
N ARG A 7 8.54 4.97 18.82
CA ARG A 7 8.90 4.85 17.39
C ARG A 7 8.86 6.20 16.68
N VAL A 8 9.55 6.31 15.54
CA VAL A 8 9.52 7.50 14.68
C VAL A 8 8.90 7.13 13.33
N LEU A 9 7.90 7.89 12.91
CA LEU A 9 7.26 7.78 11.59
C LEU A 9 7.73 8.91 10.68
N ALA A 10 8.07 8.56 9.43
CA ALA A 10 8.53 9.49 8.40
C ALA A 10 9.64 10.44 8.91
N ASP A 11 10.54 9.90 9.74
CA ASP A 11 11.69 10.60 10.34
C ASP A 11 11.36 11.87 11.17
N ARG A 12 10.08 12.11 11.47
CA ARG A 12 9.59 13.37 12.03
C ARG A 12 8.59 13.20 13.16
N TYR A 13 7.68 12.26 13.04
CA TYR A 13 6.58 12.10 13.99
C TYR A 13 6.93 11.04 15.02
N ARG A 14 7.21 11.49 16.25
CA ARG A 14 7.47 10.58 17.37
C ARG A 14 6.15 10.06 17.92
N LEU A 15 6.02 8.75 17.99
CA LEU A 15 4.80 8.07 18.40
C LEU A 15 5.00 7.43 19.78
N PRO A 16 3.92 7.32 20.56
CA PRO A 16 3.98 6.64 21.85
C PRO A 16 4.31 5.17 21.65
N LEU A 17 4.81 4.55 22.72
CA LEU A 17 4.97 3.11 22.76
C LEU A 17 3.59 2.45 22.61
N PRO A 18 3.37 1.58 21.61
CA PRO A 18 2.09 0.92 21.44
C PRO A 18 1.82 -0.05 22.61
N PRO A 19 0.55 -0.25 23.00
CA PRO A 19 0.18 -1.30 23.96
C PRO A 19 0.57 -2.69 23.43
N SER A 20 0.79 -3.64 24.34
CA SER A 20 1.25 -5.00 24.00
C SER A 20 0.24 -5.82 23.19
N ASP A 21 -1.06 -5.50 23.32
CA ASP A 21 -2.16 -6.32 22.82
C ASP A 21 -2.71 -5.76 21.50
N GLY A 22 -1.87 -5.77 20.45
CA GLY A 22 -2.30 -5.63 19.06
C GLY A 22 -2.69 -4.22 18.58
N TYR A 23 -2.67 -4.06 17.25
CA TYR A 23 -3.00 -2.80 16.57
C TYR A 23 -4.48 -2.80 16.18
N GLU A 24 -5.32 -2.13 16.96
CA GLU A 24 -6.58 -1.61 16.42
C GLU A 24 -6.26 -0.51 15.40
N LEU A 25 -7.14 -0.31 14.41
CA LEU A 25 -7.06 0.83 13.48
C LEU A 25 -7.25 2.13 14.29
N ALA A 26 -6.16 2.58 14.89
CA ALA A 26 -6.17 3.60 15.91
C ALA A 26 -5.72 4.93 15.32
N GLU A 27 -6.52 5.95 15.60
CA GLU A 27 -6.03 7.31 15.65
C GLU A 27 -5.13 7.45 16.88
N THR A 28 -3.95 8.00 16.70
CA THR A 28 -2.91 8.06 17.75
C THR A 28 -2.27 9.44 17.74
N ARG A 29 -2.01 9.97 18.93
CA ARG A 29 -1.24 11.20 19.10
C ARG A 29 0.22 10.98 18.73
N ALA A 30 0.84 11.99 18.14
CA ALA A 30 2.25 12.01 17.82
C ALA A 30 2.84 13.38 18.14
N PHE A 31 4.13 13.44 18.44
CA PHE A 31 4.86 14.69 18.57
C PHE A 31 5.60 15.00 17.27
N ASP A 32 5.28 16.13 16.65
CA ASP A 32 5.99 16.64 15.47
C ASP A 32 7.25 17.38 15.92
N THR A 33 8.42 16.82 15.60
CA THR A 33 9.72 17.39 16.00
C THR A 33 10.07 18.69 15.28
N TYR A 34 9.47 18.98 14.13
CA TYR A 34 9.72 20.22 13.40
C TYR A 34 8.95 21.39 14.00
N SER A 35 7.66 21.20 14.31
CA SER A 35 6.81 22.25 14.88
C SER A 35 6.82 22.30 16.41
N GLY A 36 7.24 21.23 17.08
CA GLY A 36 7.21 21.09 18.53
C GLY A 36 5.80 20.89 19.11
N GLN A 37 4.83 20.47 18.27
CA GLN A 37 3.42 20.33 18.65
C GLN A 37 2.96 18.88 18.65
N GLU A 38 1.88 18.61 19.39
CA GLU A 38 1.14 17.35 19.33
C GLU A 38 0.17 17.35 18.14
N VAL A 39 0.20 16.29 17.35
CA VAL A 39 -0.63 16.07 16.16
C VAL A 39 -1.33 14.73 16.24
N LEU A 40 -2.38 14.53 15.44
CA LEU A 40 -3.08 13.25 15.32
C LEU A 40 -2.64 12.52 14.05
N VAL A 41 -2.28 11.25 14.19
CA VAL A 41 -1.91 10.34 13.11
C VAL A 41 -2.97 9.27 13.00
N ARG A 42 -3.53 9.08 11.81
CA ARG A 42 -4.48 8.03 11.51
C ARG A 42 -3.85 6.99 10.61
N GLN A 43 -3.93 5.73 11.02
CA GLN A 43 -3.52 4.61 10.17
C GLN A 43 -4.62 4.32 9.17
N VAL A 44 -4.27 4.34 7.88
CA VAL A 44 -5.19 3.99 6.78
C VAL A 44 -4.82 2.59 6.31
N PRO A 45 -5.72 1.61 6.46
CA PRO A 45 -5.46 0.27 5.95
C PRO A 45 -5.34 0.35 4.43
N LEU A 46 -4.30 -0.27 3.89
CA LEU A 46 -4.15 -0.41 2.46
C LEU A 46 -4.94 -1.62 1.98
N PRO A 47 -5.54 -1.56 0.78
CA PRO A 47 -6.15 -2.73 0.18
C PRO A 47 -5.08 -3.79 -0.13
N GLU A 48 -5.52 -5.04 -0.21
CA GLU A 48 -4.65 -6.19 -0.48
C GLU A 48 -4.02 -6.11 -1.88
N ILE A 49 -4.72 -5.46 -2.81
CA ILE A 49 -4.31 -5.29 -4.20
C ILE A 49 -4.25 -3.79 -4.48
N VAL A 50 -3.10 -3.32 -4.96
CA VAL A 50 -2.86 -1.94 -5.37
C VAL A 50 -2.36 -1.96 -6.81
N ASP A 51 -3.04 -1.24 -7.70
CA ASP A 51 -2.55 -1.01 -9.07
C ASP A 51 -1.40 0.01 -9.04
N ALA A 52 -0.29 -0.31 -9.70
CA ALA A 52 0.86 0.57 -9.80
C ALA A 52 0.86 1.32 -11.13
N GLU A 53 0.77 2.65 -11.08
CA GLU A 53 1.12 3.50 -12.21
C GLU A 53 2.64 3.66 -12.27
N VAL A 54 3.26 3.29 -13.40
CA VAL A 54 4.68 3.53 -13.64
C VAL A 54 4.79 4.80 -14.48
N LEU A 55 5.44 5.81 -13.93
CA LEU A 55 5.79 7.04 -14.64
C LEU A 55 7.18 6.87 -15.26
N ASP A 56 7.36 7.36 -16.48
CA ASP A 56 8.69 7.45 -17.10
C ASP A 56 9.53 8.54 -16.40
N ALA A 57 10.83 8.63 -16.72
CA ALA A 57 11.76 9.57 -16.08
C ALA A 57 11.31 11.05 -16.10
N ASP A 58 10.46 11.42 -17.08
CA ASP A 58 9.88 12.75 -17.22
C ASP A 58 8.56 12.94 -16.45
N GLY A 59 8.18 11.97 -15.61
CA GLY A 59 6.93 12.00 -14.83
C GLY A 59 5.66 11.85 -15.67
N ARG A 60 5.79 11.43 -16.93
CA ARG A 60 4.68 11.23 -17.85
C ARG A 60 4.25 9.76 -17.84
N ALA A 61 2.94 9.52 -17.74
CA ALA A 61 2.40 8.19 -17.96
C ALA A 61 2.73 7.74 -19.39
N PRO A 62 3.22 6.50 -19.59
CA PRO A 62 3.60 6.01 -20.91
C PRO A 62 2.39 6.08 -21.84
N VAL A 63 2.49 6.88 -22.91
CA VAL A 63 1.41 7.09 -23.89
C VAL A 63 1.24 5.85 -24.81
N SER A 64 2.05 4.80 -24.61
CA SER A 64 1.93 3.54 -25.33
C SER A 64 0.92 2.63 -24.64
N GLY A 65 -0.31 2.66 -25.17
CA GLY A 65 -1.31 1.64 -24.87
C GLY A 65 -0.78 0.22 -25.08
N ARG A 66 -1.27 -0.69 -24.24
CA ARG A 66 -1.27 -2.14 -24.44
C ARG A 66 0.09 -2.85 -24.29
N GLY A 67 0.63 -2.81 -23.07
CA GLY A 67 1.86 -3.51 -22.69
C GLY A 67 1.75 -4.57 -21.59
N GLY A 68 0.55 -5.01 -21.19
CA GLY A 68 0.35 -6.08 -20.19
C GLY A 68 -0.75 -7.09 -20.57
N GLY A 69 -1.20 -7.07 -21.83
CA GLY A 69 -2.25 -7.94 -22.35
C GLY A 69 -1.78 -9.34 -22.76
N ARG A 70 -1.02 -10.05 -21.90
CA ARG A 70 -0.65 -11.46 -22.16
C ARG A 70 -1.25 -12.48 -21.19
N ALA A 71 -2.06 -12.04 -20.21
CA ALA A 71 -2.74 -12.98 -19.31
C ALA A 71 -3.89 -13.79 -19.97
N VAL A 72 -4.43 -13.35 -21.11
CA VAL A 72 -5.61 -14.01 -21.73
C VAL A 72 -5.28 -14.82 -22.99
N ARG A 73 -4.15 -14.57 -23.65
CA ARG A 73 -3.80 -15.27 -24.91
C ARG A 73 -3.25 -16.69 -24.73
N ARG A 74 -3.08 -17.15 -23.49
CA ARG A 74 -2.83 -18.55 -23.09
C ARG A 74 -3.14 -18.64 -21.58
N SER A 75 -4.41 -18.69 -21.21
CA SER A 75 -4.75 -19.17 -19.87
C SER A 75 -4.23 -20.61 -19.77
N THR A 76 -3.24 -20.86 -18.94
CA THR A 76 -2.71 -22.20 -18.64
C THR A 76 -3.65 -23.00 -17.74
N ASP A 77 -4.83 -22.46 -17.45
CA ASP A 77 -5.86 -23.09 -16.64
C ASP A 77 -6.40 -24.36 -17.32
N PRO A 78 -6.26 -25.55 -16.69
CA PRO A 78 -6.77 -26.80 -17.22
C PRO A 78 -8.30 -26.82 -17.37
N ALA A 79 -9.04 -25.97 -16.66
CA ALA A 79 -10.48 -25.84 -16.81
C ALA A 79 -10.85 -25.18 -18.16
N VAL A 80 -10.15 -24.09 -18.52
CA VAL A 80 -10.36 -23.41 -19.81
C VAL A 80 -9.98 -24.31 -20.98
N ARG A 81 -8.91 -25.10 -20.84
CA ARG A 81 -8.51 -26.07 -21.87
C ARG A 81 -9.58 -27.15 -22.09
N ARG A 82 -10.14 -27.71 -21.02
CA ARG A 82 -11.23 -28.71 -21.10
C ARG A 82 -12.50 -28.14 -21.74
N ALA A 83 -12.84 -26.89 -21.44
CA ALA A 83 -14.02 -26.24 -22.01
C ALA A 83 -13.90 -26.03 -23.54
N ILE A 84 -12.71 -25.68 -24.03
CA ILE A 84 -12.46 -25.50 -25.47
C ILE A 84 -12.49 -26.84 -26.23
N GLU A 85 -11.94 -27.91 -25.64
CA GLU A 85 -11.99 -29.25 -26.24
C GLU A 85 -13.42 -29.78 -26.35
N ALA A 86 -14.26 -29.52 -25.34
CA ALA A 86 -15.67 -29.91 -25.37
C ALA A 86 -16.53 -29.13 -26.39
N ALA A 87 -16.01 -28.02 -26.93
CA ALA A 87 -16.72 -27.15 -27.86
C ALA A 87 -16.26 -27.29 -29.33
N GLN A 88 -15.26 -28.14 -29.61
CA GLN A 88 -14.84 -28.52 -30.97
C GLN A 88 -15.55 -29.79 -31.42
#